data_AF-A0A0L1KU52-F1
#
_entry.id   AF-A0A0L1KU52-F1
#
_cell.length_a   1.000
_cell.length_b   1.000
_cell.length_c   1.000
_cell.angle_alpha   90.00
_cell.angle_beta   90.00
_cell.angle_gamma   90.00
#
_symmetry.space_group_name_H-M   'P 1'
#
loop_
_entity.id
_entity.type
_entity.pdbx_description
1 polymer ?
#
loop_
_entity_poly.entity_id
_entity_poly.type
_entity_poly.pdbx_seq_one_letter_code
_entity_poly.pdbx_strand_id
1 'polypeptide(L)'
;MECLSHKLIPASTPPLKSGVDGLALFEKNARSPKAKLYYNLEETTCPSSLIEYVNERAPLCCVTGRRFSFDSQICLIQHARSLNLGFRHWISKEALDAFFNKSVTIRDGSIPAVLRLGQKEWYPKEYMVTPRNHWKTTVPFFNSEQTTNPELTESRTDAPLMKNYSTGKVFPLAVQHQLFVFARKQGFLSSLWVDEKIIANIEQKRRRVMLMVKPKQTASRLRMKDSPNAIKYYNVDQLTDPNYFYKKFQSGYFRDPTRDGNVH
;
A
#
# COMPACT_ATOMS: atom_id res chain seq x y z
N MET A 1 35.88 24.37 5.16
CA MET A 1 34.80 23.36 5.13
C MET A 1 34.08 23.54 3.80
N GLU A 2 34.52 22.80 2.80
CA GLU A 2 34.01 22.91 1.43
C GLU A 2 32.72 22.10 1.30
N CYS A 3 31.64 22.77 0.86
CA CYS A 3 30.38 22.14 0.49
C CYS A 3 30.63 21.14 -0.64
N LEU A 4 30.50 19.85 -0.36
CA LEU A 4 30.42 18.80 -1.37
C LEU A 4 29.19 19.04 -2.23
N SER A 5 29.40 19.65 -3.40
CA SER A 5 28.44 19.66 -4.49
C SER A 5 28.30 18.22 -5.00
N HIS A 6 27.35 17.47 -4.45
CA HIS A 6 26.94 16.21 -5.04
C HIS A 6 26.37 16.51 -6.42
N LYS A 7 27.20 16.27 -7.46
CA LYS A 7 26.74 16.18 -8.84
C LYS A 7 25.62 15.13 -8.84
N LEU A 8 24.39 15.59 -9.08
CA LEU A 8 23.29 14.74 -9.47
C LEU A 8 23.77 13.95 -10.70
N ILE A 9 24.04 12.66 -10.51
CA ILE A 9 24.27 11.76 -11.64
C ILE A 9 22.93 11.76 -12.39
N PRO A 10 22.88 12.23 -13.65
CA PRO A 10 21.64 12.22 -14.41
C PRO A 10 21.09 10.80 -14.39
N ALA A 11 19.77 10.65 -14.28
CA ALA A 11 19.10 9.35 -14.39
C ALA A 11 19.47 8.73 -15.76
N SER A 12 20.58 8.01 -15.80
CA SER A 12 21.16 7.51 -17.02
C SER A 12 20.40 6.25 -17.39
N THR A 13 19.74 6.29 -18.54
CA THR A 13 19.23 5.14 -19.26
C THR A 13 20.27 4.01 -19.19
N PRO A 14 19.90 2.76 -18.86
CA PRO A 14 20.84 1.65 -18.86
C PRO A 14 21.56 1.58 -20.22
N PRO A 15 22.88 1.31 -20.26
CA PRO A 15 23.62 1.27 -21.50
C PRO A 15 23.05 0.18 -22.40
N LEU A 16 22.52 0.61 -23.55
CA LEU A 16 22.08 -0.26 -24.63
C LEU A 16 23.30 -0.85 -25.34
N LYS A 17 23.15 -2.04 -25.93
CA LYS A 17 24.14 -2.56 -26.87
C LYS A 17 24.31 -1.55 -28.03
N SER A 18 25.50 -1.48 -28.61
CA SER A 18 25.76 -0.59 -29.75
C SER A 18 24.86 -0.98 -30.93
N GLY A 19 24.23 0.01 -31.59
CA GLY A 19 23.44 -0.22 -32.81
C GLY A 19 21.99 -0.69 -32.58
N VAL A 20 21.44 -0.48 -31.38
CA VAL A 20 20.03 -0.83 -31.09
C VAL A 20 19.09 0.29 -31.56
N ASP A 21 18.20 -0.05 -32.49
CA ASP A 21 17.12 0.84 -32.94
C ASP A 21 15.89 0.64 -32.04
N GLY A 22 15.54 1.66 -31.26
CA GLY A 22 14.35 1.62 -30.40
C GLY A 22 13.06 1.69 -31.21
N LEU A 23 12.03 0.96 -30.78
CA LEU A 23 10.69 1.05 -31.36
C LEU A 23 10.01 2.35 -30.89
N ALA A 24 9.81 3.31 -31.79
CA ALA A 24 9.07 4.52 -31.50
C ALA A 24 7.55 4.26 -31.62
N LEU A 25 6.83 4.35 -30.50
CA LEU A 25 5.37 4.35 -30.49
C LEU A 25 4.83 5.76 -30.25
N PHE A 26 3.85 6.16 -31.06
CA PHE A 26 3.18 7.44 -30.96
C PHE A 26 1.82 7.27 -30.27
N GLU A 27 1.53 8.07 -29.24
CA GLU A 27 0.20 8.11 -28.63
C GLU A 27 -0.78 8.80 -29.60
N LYS A 28 -1.63 7.98 -30.25
CA LYS A 28 -2.56 8.38 -31.33
C LYS A 28 -3.56 9.49 -30.94
N ASN A 29 -3.75 9.76 -29.65
CA ASN A 29 -4.76 10.68 -29.11
C ASN A 29 -4.18 11.81 -28.22
N ALA A 30 -2.85 12.03 -28.24
CA ALA A 30 -2.27 13.14 -27.48
C ALA A 30 -2.35 14.45 -28.28
N ARG A 31 -2.78 15.56 -27.64
CA ARG A 31 -2.73 16.92 -28.22
C ARG A 31 -1.34 17.34 -28.71
N SER A 32 -0.29 16.66 -28.22
CA SER A 32 1.08 16.72 -28.72
C SER A 32 1.64 15.29 -28.65
N PRO A 33 1.68 14.54 -29.78
CA PRO A 33 2.18 13.18 -29.78
C PRO A 33 3.67 13.20 -29.51
N LYS A 34 4.06 12.79 -28.30
CA LYS A 34 5.45 12.49 -27.97
C LYS A 34 5.73 11.04 -28.36
N ALA A 35 6.73 10.83 -29.22
CA ALA A 35 7.25 9.49 -29.46
C ALA A 35 7.81 8.94 -28.15
N LYS A 36 7.37 7.76 -27.75
CA LYS A 36 8.00 6.97 -26.69
C LYS A 36 8.81 5.88 -27.35
N LEU A 37 10.10 5.84 -27.07
CA LEU A 37 11.00 4.78 -27.51
C LEU A 37 10.89 3.62 -26.52
N TYR A 38 10.65 2.43 -27.04
CA TYR A 38 10.67 1.17 -26.32
C TYR A 38 11.84 0.35 -26.81
N TYR A 39 12.54 -0.29 -25.88
CA TYR A 39 13.67 -1.17 -26.17
C TYR A 39 13.34 -2.56 -25.64
N ASN A 40 13.81 -3.60 -26.32
CA ASN A 40 13.73 -4.95 -25.78
C ASN A 40 14.72 -5.06 -24.62
N LEU A 41 14.32 -5.71 -23.53
CA LEU A 41 15.19 -5.91 -22.37
C LEU A 41 16.48 -6.65 -22.75
N GLU A 42 16.41 -7.58 -23.71
CA GLU A 42 17.55 -8.34 -24.22
C GLU A 42 18.58 -7.48 -24.98
N GLU A 43 18.19 -6.28 -25.42
CA GLU A 43 19.06 -5.31 -26.07
C GLU A 43 19.86 -4.47 -25.07
N THR A 44 19.55 -4.59 -23.78
CA THR A 44 20.39 -4.03 -22.73
C THR A 44 21.67 -4.85 -22.58
N THR A 45 22.74 -4.20 -22.12
CA THR A 45 24.03 -4.87 -21.87
C THR A 45 23.98 -5.83 -20.68
N CYS A 46 22.95 -5.75 -19.82
CA CYS A 46 22.85 -6.58 -18.63
C CYS A 46 21.38 -6.89 -18.26
N PRO A 47 20.64 -7.68 -19.07
CA PRO A 47 19.23 -7.97 -18.86
C PRO A 47 18.97 -8.69 -17.53
N SER A 48 19.82 -9.66 -17.15
CA SER A 48 19.65 -10.43 -15.91
C SER A 48 19.69 -9.55 -14.66
N SER A 49 20.63 -8.60 -14.60
CA SER A 49 20.70 -7.62 -13.50
C SER A 49 19.47 -6.72 -13.46
N LEU A 50 18.88 -6.41 -14.61
CA LEU A 50 17.65 -5.61 -14.70
C LEU A 50 16.42 -6.41 -14.24
N ILE A 51 16.37 -7.70 -14.55
CA ILE A 51 15.32 -8.63 -14.11
C ILE A 51 15.41 -8.87 -12.59
N GLU A 52 16.59 -9.19 -12.08
CA GLU A 52 16.85 -9.37 -10.65
C GLU A 52 16.50 -8.10 -9.87
N TYR A 53 16.90 -6.94 -10.40
CA TYR A 53 16.51 -5.63 -9.87
C TYR A 53 14.99 -5.42 -9.82
N VAL A 54 14.28 -5.71 -10.91
CA VAL A 54 12.82 -5.57 -11.00
C VAL A 54 12.12 -6.51 -10.02
N ASN A 55 12.65 -7.71 -9.80
CA ASN A 55 12.00 -8.74 -9.01
C ASN A 55 12.30 -8.62 -7.51
N GLU A 56 13.55 -8.32 -7.14
CA GLU A 56 13.99 -8.45 -5.75
C GLU A 56 14.17 -7.11 -5.04
N ARG A 57 14.59 -6.07 -5.76
CA ARG A 57 15.03 -4.79 -5.16
C ARG A 57 14.14 -3.60 -5.49
N ALA A 58 13.08 -3.80 -6.29
CA ALA A 58 12.18 -2.74 -6.69
C ALA A 58 11.55 -2.07 -5.45
N PRO A 59 11.72 -0.73 -5.28
CA PRO A 59 11.16 0.01 -4.16
C PRO A 59 9.65 -0.16 -4.07
N LEU A 60 9.16 -0.45 -2.87
CA LEU A 60 7.75 -0.62 -2.55
C LEU A 60 7.27 0.50 -1.64
N CYS A 61 6.08 1.03 -1.94
CA CYS A 61 5.41 2.00 -1.09
C CYS A 61 4.73 1.27 0.08
N CYS A 62 5.11 1.61 1.32
CA CYS A 62 4.58 0.97 2.53
C CYS A 62 3.06 1.06 2.67
N VAL A 63 2.47 2.10 2.08
CA VAL A 63 1.03 2.37 2.18
C VAL A 63 0.20 1.41 1.33
N THR A 64 0.71 1.08 0.16
CA THR A 64 -0.05 0.37 -0.88
C THR A 64 0.48 -1.02 -1.18
N GLY A 65 1.70 -1.33 -0.76
CA GLY A 65 2.45 -2.52 -1.18
C GLY A 65 2.80 -2.51 -2.68
N ARG A 66 2.57 -1.40 -3.39
CA ARG A 66 2.83 -1.28 -4.83
C ARG A 66 4.20 -0.69 -5.10
N ARG A 67 4.75 -1.03 -6.26
CA ARG A 67 5.97 -0.42 -6.79
C ARG A 67 5.72 1.06 -7.15
N PHE A 68 6.74 1.89 -6.94
CA PHE A 68 6.74 3.28 -7.41
C PHE A 68 6.77 3.35 -8.95
N SER A 69 6.57 4.54 -9.53
CA SER A 69 6.87 4.72 -10.96
C SER A 69 8.35 4.42 -11.24
N PHE A 70 8.69 4.09 -12.48
CA PHE A 70 10.08 3.74 -12.85
C PHE A 70 11.06 4.86 -12.48
N ASP A 71 10.76 6.11 -12.83
CA ASP A 71 11.60 7.28 -12.50
C ASP A 71 11.81 7.42 -10.99
N SER A 72 10.75 7.27 -10.21
CA SER A 72 10.83 7.29 -8.74
C SER A 72 11.65 6.12 -8.19
N GLN A 73 11.53 4.92 -8.75
CA GLN A 73 12.35 3.78 -8.34
C GLN A 73 13.84 4.05 -8.53
N ILE A 74 14.24 4.67 -9.65
CA ILE A 74 15.63 5.05 -9.91
C ILE A 74 16.13 6.04 -8.85
N CYS A 75 15.36 7.09 -8.57
CA CYS A 75 15.68 8.07 -7.53
C CYS A 75 15.86 7.43 -6.16
N LEU A 76 14.90 6.59 -5.75
CA LEU A 76 14.93 5.90 -4.46
C LEU A 76 16.14 4.97 -4.33
N ILE A 77 16.53 4.29 -5.40
CA ILE A 77 17.67 3.36 -5.36
C ILE A 77 19.00 4.08 -5.37
N GLN A 78 19.14 5.16 -6.12
CA GLN A 78 20.31 6.01 -6.04
C GLN A 78 20.48 6.55 -4.60
N HIS A 79 19.37 6.97 -3.98
CA HIS A 79 19.34 7.40 -2.58
C HIS A 79 19.67 6.29 -1.59
N ALA A 80 19.13 5.08 -1.79
CA ALA A 80 19.48 3.93 -0.97
C ALA A 80 20.98 3.63 -1.02
N ARG A 81 21.56 3.61 -2.22
CA ARG A 81 22.98 3.35 -2.43
C ARG A 81 23.87 4.40 -1.80
N SER A 82 23.53 5.68 -1.92
CA SER A 82 24.34 6.76 -1.33
C SER A 82 24.37 6.73 0.20
N LEU A 83 23.35 6.11 0.82
CA LEU A 83 23.22 5.98 2.28
C LEU A 83 23.43 4.54 2.78
N ASN A 84 23.82 3.61 1.91
CA ASN A 84 23.96 2.18 2.21
C ASN A 84 22.71 1.54 2.87
N LEU A 85 21.53 1.86 2.34
CA LEU A 85 20.24 1.33 2.81
C LEU A 85 19.87 0.06 2.02
N GLY A 86 19.47 -1.01 2.70
CA GLY A 86 19.17 -2.32 2.13
C GLY A 86 17.68 -2.62 1.93
N PHE A 87 16.79 -2.05 2.74
CA PHE A 87 15.36 -2.37 2.65
C PHE A 87 14.74 -1.77 1.38
N ARG A 88 13.75 -2.48 0.82
CA ARG A 88 13.02 -2.01 -0.37
C ARG A 88 11.80 -1.13 -0.04
N HIS A 89 11.44 -1.00 1.23
CA HIS A 89 10.17 -0.40 1.65
C HIS A 89 10.34 1.07 2.03
N TRP A 90 9.53 1.94 1.42
CA TRP A 90 9.58 3.38 1.58
C TRP A 90 8.24 3.97 2.02
N ILE A 91 8.30 4.93 2.92
CA ILE A 91 7.13 5.57 3.53
C ILE A 91 7.34 7.08 3.68
N SER A 92 6.28 7.86 3.47
CA SER A 92 6.31 9.30 3.82
C SER A 92 6.11 9.48 5.33
N LYS A 93 6.56 10.60 5.90
CA LYS A 93 6.38 10.87 7.33
C LYS A 93 4.90 10.89 7.73
N GLU A 94 4.05 11.51 6.91
CA GLU A 94 2.62 11.61 7.16
C GLU A 94 1.94 10.24 7.14
N ALA A 95 2.34 9.37 6.20
CA ALA A 95 1.84 8.01 6.14
C ALA A 95 2.32 7.21 7.36
N LEU A 96 3.59 7.34 7.75
CA LEU A 96 4.13 6.69 8.95
C LEU A 96 3.34 7.08 10.20
N ASP A 97 3.14 8.39 10.40
CA ASP A 97 2.39 8.91 11.53
C ASP A 97 0.94 8.40 11.54
N ALA A 98 0.30 8.33 10.37
CA ALA A 98 -1.07 7.84 10.22
C ALA A 98 -1.19 6.31 10.42
N PHE A 99 -0.20 5.54 9.97
CA PHE A 99 -0.18 4.09 10.14
C PHE A 99 0.08 3.69 11.58
N PHE A 100 1.13 4.24 12.17
CA PHE A 100 1.64 3.78 13.46
C PHE A 100 1.17 4.63 14.63
N ASN A 101 0.33 5.65 14.40
CA ASN A 101 -0.14 6.58 15.42
C ASN A 101 1.04 7.12 16.27
N LYS A 102 2.12 7.50 15.59
CA LYS A 102 3.39 7.98 16.17
C LYS A 102 4.18 6.97 17.03
N SER A 103 3.78 5.71 17.11
CA SER A 103 4.57 4.67 17.80
C SER A 103 5.85 4.29 17.05
N VAL A 104 5.89 4.55 15.74
CA VAL A 104 7.09 4.48 14.90
C VAL A 104 7.34 5.89 14.36
N THR A 105 8.58 6.34 14.44
CA THR A 105 9.01 7.67 14.00
C THR A 105 10.23 7.55 13.08
N ILE A 106 10.56 8.63 12.38
CA ILE A 106 11.82 8.74 11.63
C ILE A 106 12.95 8.99 12.63
N ARG A 107 14.09 8.31 12.48
CA ARG A 107 15.29 8.53 13.31
C ARG A 107 15.86 9.93 13.08
N ASP A 108 16.37 10.56 14.12
CA ASP A 108 17.01 11.87 14.01
C ASP A 108 18.19 11.85 13.03
N GLY A 109 18.33 12.91 12.24
CA GLY A 109 19.37 13.03 11.20
C GLY A 109 19.09 12.24 9.91
N SER A 110 17.97 11.53 9.80
CA SER A 110 17.62 10.80 8.57
C SER A 110 17.40 11.75 7.38
N ILE A 111 18.03 11.41 6.24
CA ILE A 111 17.93 12.18 5.01
C ILE A 111 16.85 11.55 4.10
N PRO A 112 15.77 12.26 3.75
CA PRO A 112 14.71 11.73 2.89
C PRO A 112 15.12 11.72 1.42
N ALA A 113 14.58 10.77 0.66
CA ALA A 113 14.50 10.85 -0.79
C ALA A 113 13.30 11.72 -1.18
N VAL A 114 13.54 12.83 -1.89
CA VAL A 114 12.47 13.76 -2.28
C VAL A 114 11.96 13.40 -3.67
N LEU A 115 10.74 12.88 -3.76
CA LEU A 115 10.13 12.48 -5.03
C LEU A 115 9.14 13.54 -5.51
N ARG A 116 9.07 13.74 -6.83
CA ARG A 116 7.99 14.53 -7.46
C ARG A 116 6.87 13.58 -7.85
N LEU A 117 5.80 13.55 -7.06
CA LEU A 117 4.67 12.69 -7.35
C LEU A 117 3.88 13.25 -8.55
N GLY A 118 3.87 12.49 -9.65
CA GLY A 118 3.06 12.81 -10.84
C GLY A 118 1.62 12.32 -10.71
N GLN A 119 0.74 12.72 -11.65
CA GLN A 119 -0.65 12.24 -11.71
C GLN A 119 -0.79 10.71 -11.77
N LYS A 120 0.26 10.00 -12.21
CA LYS A 120 0.26 8.54 -12.37
C LYS A 120 0.70 7.78 -11.12
N GLU A 121 1.31 8.44 -10.14
CA GLU A 121 1.66 7.77 -8.90
C GLU A 121 0.42 7.64 -8.04
N TRP A 122 -0.07 6.40 -7.95
CA TRP A 122 -1.24 6.00 -7.17
C TRP A 122 -0.91 6.12 -5.68
N TYR A 123 -0.89 7.35 -5.17
CA TYR A 123 -1.06 7.62 -3.75
C TYR A 123 -2.55 7.89 -3.55
N PRO A 124 -3.30 6.97 -2.91
CA PRO A 124 -4.72 7.19 -2.69
C PRO A 124 -4.91 8.53 -1.97
N LYS A 125 -5.82 9.36 -2.51
CA LYS A 125 -6.09 10.71 -1.99
C LYS A 125 -6.40 10.70 -0.49
N GLU A 126 -6.98 9.61 -0.03
CA GLU A 126 -7.30 9.27 1.36
C GLU A 126 -6.08 9.31 2.30
N TYR A 127 -4.88 9.16 1.73
CA TYR A 127 -3.61 9.06 2.44
C TYR A 127 -2.71 10.28 2.21
N MET A 128 -3.18 11.28 1.47
CA MET A 128 -2.49 12.55 1.29
C MET A 128 -3.13 13.59 2.22
N VAL A 129 -2.39 14.05 3.22
CA VAL A 129 -2.86 15.05 4.18
C VAL A 129 -2.92 16.47 3.56
N THR A 130 -2.29 16.70 2.40
CA THR A 130 -2.24 18.02 1.78
C THR A 130 -3.34 18.26 0.73
N PRO A 131 -4.10 19.39 0.82
CA PRO A 131 -5.29 19.60 0.00
C PRO A 131 -4.99 20.14 -1.41
N ARG A 132 -5.82 19.72 -2.37
CA ARG A 132 -6.20 20.39 -3.63
C ARG A 132 -5.17 20.68 -4.74
N ASN A 133 -3.86 20.76 -4.49
CA ASN A 133 -2.84 21.06 -5.54
C ASN A 133 -1.77 19.96 -5.73
N HIS A 134 -2.22 18.73 -5.98
CA HIS A 134 -1.41 17.49 -5.93
C HIS A 134 -0.57 17.19 -7.17
N TRP A 135 -0.61 18.01 -8.22
CA TRP A 135 0.05 17.71 -9.50
C TRP A 135 1.52 18.18 -9.59
N LYS A 136 2.05 18.79 -8.52
CA LYS A 136 3.45 19.29 -8.44
C LYS A 136 4.07 19.17 -7.03
N THR A 137 3.56 18.28 -6.20
CA THR A 137 4.03 18.19 -4.82
C THR A 137 5.26 17.29 -4.74
N THR A 138 6.38 17.86 -4.30
CA THR A 138 7.51 17.07 -3.84
C THR A 138 7.15 16.45 -2.50
N VAL A 139 7.27 15.13 -2.37
CA VAL A 139 6.98 14.40 -1.14
C VAL A 139 8.25 13.72 -0.66
N PRO A 140 8.68 13.94 0.60
CA PRO A 140 9.80 13.24 1.18
C PRO A 140 9.41 11.80 1.54
N PHE A 141 10.20 10.84 1.07
CA PHE A 141 10.11 9.44 1.44
C PHE A 141 11.34 9.02 2.23
N PHE A 142 11.10 8.16 3.21
CA PHE A 142 12.14 7.57 4.05
C PHE A 142 12.13 6.06 3.84
N ASN A 143 13.31 5.48 3.80
CA ASN A 143 13.46 4.05 3.79
C ASN A 143 13.07 3.48 5.18
N SER A 144 12.55 2.27 5.23
CA SER A 144 12.13 1.64 6.49
C SER A 144 13.29 1.52 7.50
N GLU A 145 14.54 1.36 7.06
CA GLU A 145 15.74 1.39 7.92
C GLU A 145 15.96 2.72 8.64
N GLN A 146 15.40 3.82 8.11
CA GLN A 146 15.47 5.16 8.69
C GLN A 146 14.38 5.39 9.75
N THR A 147 13.58 4.38 10.07
CA THR A 147 12.55 4.45 11.11
C THR A 147 13.03 3.88 12.44
N THR A 148 12.37 4.21 13.55
CA THR A 148 12.67 3.63 14.87
C THR A 148 12.33 2.14 14.97
N ASN A 149 11.58 1.57 14.01
CA ASN A 149 11.25 0.14 13.95
C ASN A 149 11.13 -0.34 12.49
N PRO A 150 12.28 -0.65 11.84
CA PRO A 150 12.31 -1.07 10.44
C PRO A 150 11.50 -2.34 10.18
N GLU A 151 11.62 -3.34 11.05
CA GLU A 151 11.00 -4.66 10.89
C GLU A 151 9.47 -4.57 10.98
N LEU A 152 8.94 -3.73 11.88
CA LEU A 152 7.50 -3.47 11.95
C LEU A 152 6.99 -2.76 10.70
N THR A 153 7.79 -1.86 10.13
CA THR A 153 7.43 -1.12 8.91
C THR A 153 7.39 -2.04 7.69
N GLU A 154 8.39 -2.91 7.54
CA GLU A 154 8.45 -3.93 6.49
C GLU A 154 7.34 -4.98 6.65
N SER A 155 7.26 -5.62 7.82
CA SER A 155 6.25 -6.66 8.08
C SER A 155 4.82 -6.16 7.93
N ARG A 156 4.57 -4.89 8.25
CA ARG A 156 3.27 -4.28 7.99
C ARG A 156 3.02 -4.11 6.48
N THR A 157 4.00 -3.70 5.70
CA THR A 157 3.82 -3.49 4.26
C THR A 157 3.53 -4.79 3.53
N ASP A 158 4.25 -5.86 3.89
CA ASP A 158 4.07 -7.18 3.29
C ASP A 158 2.76 -7.84 3.75
N ALA A 159 2.16 -7.35 4.84
CA ALA A 159 0.87 -7.82 5.31
C ALA A 159 -0.28 -7.41 4.37
N PRO A 160 -1.26 -8.31 4.16
CA PRO A 160 -2.42 -8.00 3.33
C PRO A 160 -3.22 -6.83 3.90
N LEU A 161 -3.75 -5.99 3.00
CA LEU A 161 -4.61 -4.87 3.39
C LEU A 161 -5.86 -5.39 4.12
N MET A 162 -6.16 -4.79 5.27
CA MET A 162 -7.33 -5.13 6.06
C MET A 162 -8.58 -4.58 5.38
N LYS A 163 -9.57 -5.44 5.12
CA LYS A 163 -10.77 -5.11 4.36
C LYS A 163 -12.03 -5.35 5.17
N ASN A 164 -12.99 -4.44 5.00
CA ASN A 164 -14.33 -4.61 5.52
C ASN A 164 -15.05 -5.66 4.65
N TYR A 165 -15.52 -6.72 5.29
CA TYR A 165 -16.21 -7.83 4.63
C TYR A 165 -17.41 -7.34 3.81
N SER A 166 -18.23 -6.45 4.36
CA SER A 166 -19.51 -6.02 3.77
C SER A 166 -19.37 -5.14 2.54
N THR A 167 -18.31 -4.33 2.50
CA THR A 167 -18.13 -3.32 1.44
C THR A 167 -17.01 -3.67 0.48
N GLY A 168 -16.15 -4.65 0.84
CA GLY A 168 -14.91 -4.95 0.13
C GLY A 168 -13.85 -3.85 0.23
N LYS A 169 -14.17 -2.71 0.85
CA LYS A 169 -13.27 -1.57 0.96
C LYS A 169 -12.17 -1.83 1.99
N VAL A 170 -10.99 -1.31 1.69
CA VAL A 170 -9.85 -1.30 2.60
C VAL A 170 -10.15 -0.31 3.75
N PHE A 171 -9.79 -0.66 4.98
CA PHE A 171 -9.96 0.26 6.11
C PHE A 171 -9.01 1.46 6.03
N PRO A 172 -9.30 2.58 6.70
CA PRO A 172 -8.34 3.67 6.87
C PRO A 172 -7.04 3.21 7.55
N LEU A 173 -5.89 3.84 7.25
CA LEU A 173 -4.56 3.38 7.67
C LEU A 173 -4.43 3.11 9.17
N ALA A 174 -4.88 4.08 9.99
CA ALA A 174 -4.84 3.97 11.45
C ALA A 174 -5.61 2.75 11.96
N VAL A 175 -6.73 2.42 11.31
CA VAL A 175 -7.54 1.23 11.63
C VAL A 175 -6.86 -0.04 11.12
N GLN A 176 -6.28 -0.02 9.91
CA GLN A 176 -5.62 -1.21 9.37
C GLN A 176 -4.47 -1.68 10.25
N HIS A 177 -3.65 -0.78 10.80
CA HIS A 177 -2.55 -1.16 11.68
C HIS A 177 -3.07 -1.80 12.98
N GLN A 178 -4.09 -1.22 13.61
CA GLN A 178 -4.71 -1.79 14.81
C GLN A 178 -5.26 -3.20 14.56
N LEU A 179 -5.99 -3.38 13.45
CA LEU A 179 -6.50 -4.68 13.04
C LEU A 179 -5.39 -5.69 12.74
N PHE A 180 -4.32 -5.26 12.06
CA PHE A 180 -3.15 -6.10 11.80
C PHE A 180 -2.47 -6.58 13.08
N VAL A 181 -2.15 -5.67 14.00
CA VAL A 181 -1.52 -6.01 15.28
C VAL A 181 -2.41 -6.96 16.07
N PHE A 182 -3.72 -6.73 16.08
CA PHE A 182 -4.68 -7.63 16.73
C PHE A 182 -4.67 -9.01 16.08
N ALA A 183 -4.79 -9.11 14.76
CA ALA A 183 -4.78 -10.38 14.03
C ALA A 183 -3.50 -11.16 14.29
N ARG A 184 -2.33 -10.50 14.18
CA ARG A 184 -1.03 -11.12 14.44
C ARG A 184 -0.92 -11.65 15.87
N LYS A 185 -1.36 -10.87 16.86
CA LYS A 185 -1.37 -11.30 18.27
C LYS A 185 -2.24 -12.54 18.52
N GLN A 186 -3.32 -12.69 17.77
CA GLN A 186 -4.24 -13.81 17.87
C GLN A 186 -3.92 -14.97 16.90
N GLY A 187 -2.91 -14.82 16.03
CA GLY A 187 -2.56 -15.81 15.02
C GLY A 187 -3.57 -15.91 13.86
N PHE A 188 -4.34 -14.86 13.58
CA PHE A 188 -5.26 -14.83 12.44
C PHE A 188 -4.51 -14.52 11.15
N LEU A 189 -4.91 -15.20 10.07
CA LEU A 189 -4.33 -15.09 8.73
C LEU A 189 -5.21 -14.25 7.81
N SER A 190 -6.51 -14.17 8.07
CA SER A 190 -7.45 -13.40 7.25
C SER A 190 -7.18 -11.90 7.36
N SER A 191 -7.30 -11.21 6.23
CA SER A 191 -7.40 -9.76 6.21
C SER A 191 -8.85 -9.25 6.16
N LEU A 192 -9.84 -10.15 6.18
CA LEU A 192 -11.26 -9.81 6.15
C LEU A 192 -11.81 -9.64 7.57
N TRP A 193 -12.55 -8.55 7.77
CA TRP A 193 -13.20 -8.22 9.04
C TRP A 193 -14.68 -7.97 8.84
N VAL A 194 -15.51 -8.61 9.67
CA VAL A 194 -16.96 -8.52 9.61
C VAL A 194 -17.51 -7.77 10.83
N ASP A 195 -18.51 -6.92 10.60
CA ASP A 195 -19.26 -6.23 11.65
C ASP A 195 -20.15 -7.24 12.40
N GLU A 196 -20.19 -7.14 13.73
CA GLU A 196 -21.08 -7.90 14.62
C GLU A 196 -22.54 -7.90 14.14
N LYS A 197 -23.04 -6.76 13.65
CA LYS A 197 -24.42 -6.64 13.16
C LYS A 197 -24.68 -7.56 11.96
N ILE A 198 -23.67 -7.83 11.14
CA ILE A 198 -23.80 -8.71 9.97
C ILE A 198 -23.83 -10.16 10.41
N ILE A 199 -23.00 -10.53 11.39
CA ILE A 199 -23.05 -11.88 11.99
C ILE A 199 -24.45 -12.13 12.53
N ALA A 200 -24.95 -11.22 13.38
CA ALA A 200 -26.29 -11.33 13.99
C ALA A 200 -27.41 -11.42 12.93
N ASN A 201 -27.34 -10.62 11.86
CA ASN A 201 -28.33 -10.65 10.78
C ASN A 201 -28.31 -11.98 10.01
N ILE A 202 -27.12 -12.55 9.76
CA ILE A 202 -27.01 -13.85 9.09
C ILE A 202 -27.55 -14.96 9.99
N GLU A 203 -27.23 -14.96 11.28
CA GLU A 203 -27.76 -15.91 12.27
C GLU A 203 -29.29 -15.87 12.35
N GLN A 204 -29.87 -14.66 12.42
CA GLN A 204 -31.33 -14.49 12.47
C GLN A 204 -32.02 -15.01 11.20
N LYS A 205 -31.48 -14.71 10.02
CA LYS A 205 -32.07 -15.09 8.73
C LYS A 205 -31.88 -16.56 8.40
N ARG A 206 -30.76 -17.15 8.81
CA ARG A 206 -30.40 -18.52 8.48
C ARG A 206 -30.46 -19.39 9.72
N ARG A 207 -31.67 -19.64 10.23
CA ARG A 207 -32.00 -20.53 11.37
C ARG A 207 -31.31 -21.92 11.40
N ARG A 208 -30.50 -22.28 10.39
CA ARG A 208 -29.72 -23.52 10.26
C ARG A 208 -28.19 -23.33 10.11
N VAL A 209 -27.67 -22.10 10.04
CA VAL A 209 -26.23 -21.83 9.96
C VAL A 209 -25.81 -21.10 11.24
N MET A 210 -25.32 -21.86 12.22
CA MET A 210 -24.69 -21.30 13.42
C MET A 210 -23.33 -20.71 13.04
N LEU A 211 -23.32 -19.45 12.60
CA LEU A 211 -22.10 -18.67 12.41
C LEU A 211 -21.67 -18.08 13.76
N MET A 212 -21.35 -18.96 14.70
CA MET A 212 -20.87 -18.52 16.01
C MET A 212 -19.47 -17.94 15.88
N VAL A 213 -19.21 -16.89 16.64
CA VAL A 213 -17.85 -16.56 17.04
C VAL A 213 -17.33 -17.73 17.89
N LYS A 214 -16.15 -18.26 17.57
CA LYS A 214 -15.55 -19.36 18.34
C LYS A 214 -15.50 -18.99 19.83
N PRO A 215 -15.70 -19.95 20.76
CA PRO A 215 -15.68 -19.66 22.19
C PRO A 215 -14.40 -18.94 22.63
N LYS A 216 -14.51 -17.99 23.57
CA LYS A 216 -13.39 -17.22 24.16
C LYS A 216 -12.66 -16.27 23.19
N GLN A 217 -13.20 -16.01 22.01
CA GLN A 217 -12.62 -15.05 21.09
C GLN A 217 -12.95 -13.61 21.50
N THR A 218 -11.94 -12.74 21.46
CA THR A 218 -12.10 -11.31 21.74
C THR A 218 -12.37 -10.58 20.42
N ALA A 219 -13.41 -9.74 20.38
CA ALA A 219 -13.66 -8.86 19.25
C ALA A 219 -12.69 -7.67 19.25
N SER A 220 -12.32 -7.16 18.08
CA SER A 220 -11.68 -5.85 17.99
C SER A 220 -12.74 -4.76 18.04
N ARG A 221 -12.65 -3.84 19.01
CA ARG A 221 -13.57 -2.70 19.12
C ARG A 221 -12.94 -1.50 18.44
N LEU A 222 -13.55 -1.03 17.36
CA LEU A 222 -13.07 0.13 16.61
C LEU A 222 -14.01 1.32 16.83
N ARG A 223 -13.45 2.46 17.25
CA ARG A 223 -14.15 3.75 17.18
C ARG A 223 -13.76 4.46 15.89
N MET A 224 -14.73 4.62 14.99
CA MET A 224 -14.55 5.42 13.80
C MET A 224 -14.77 6.90 14.15
N LYS A 225 -14.00 7.81 13.55
CA LYS A 225 -14.07 9.26 13.84
C LYS A 225 -15.48 9.85 13.70
N ASP A 226 -16.29 9.27 12.80
CA ASP A 226 -17.64 9.73 12.46
C ASP A 226 -18.76 8.85 13.06
N SER A 227 -18.42 7.95 14.00
CA SER A 227 -19.42 7.14 14.71
C SER A 227 -19.23 7.25 16.22
N PRO A 228 -20.23 7.75 16.98
CA PRO A 228 -20.13 7.87 18.43
C PRO A 228 -20.06 6.49 19.12
N ASN A 229 -20.49 5.43 18.42
CA ASN A 229 -20.51 4.07 18.93
C ASN A 229 -19.31 3.28 18.42
N ALA A 230 -18.61 2.60 19.34
CA ALA A 230 -17.60 1.63 18.96
C ALA A 230 -18.27 0.46 18.23
N ILE A 231 -17.86 0.20 16.99
CA ILE A 231 -18.32 -0.95 16.21
C ILE A 231 -17.42 -2.13 16.56
N LYS A 232 -18.02 -3.29 16.83
CA LYS A 232 -17.26 -4.52 17.04
C LYS A 232 -17.03 -5.19 15.69
N TYR A 233 -15.77 -5.46 15.40
CA TYR A 233 -15.34 -6.24 14.26
C TYR A 233 -14.74 -7.56 14.70
N TYR A 234 -15.09 -8.61 13.98
CA TYR A 234 -14.50 -9.93 14.11
C TYR A 234 -13.70 -10.25 12.86
N ASN A 235 -12.52 -10.81 13.02
CA ASN A 235 -11.77 -11.36 11.92
C ASN A 235 -12.49 -12.64 11.43
N VAL A 236 -12.49 -12.88 10.12
CA VAL A 236 -13.20 -14.05 9.55
C VAL A 236 -12.69 -15.39 10.14
N ASP A 237 -11.42 -15.48 10.54
CA ASP A 237 -10.86 -16.68 11.16
C ASP A 237 -11.42 -16.98 12.57
N GLN A 238 -12.06 -15.97 13.20
CA GLN A 238 -12.74 -16.11 14.50
C GLN A 238 -14.10 -16.80 14.39
N LEU A 239 -14.62 -17.00 13.18
CA LEU A 239 -15.95 -17.52 12.94
C LEU A 239 -15.90 -19.05 12.79
N THR A 240 -17.01 -19.74 13.10
CA THR A 240 -17.12 -21.20 12.98
C THR A 240 -17.02 -21.71 11.54
N ASP A 241 -17.47 -20.91 10.56
CA ASP A 241 -17.36 -21.24 9.13
C ASP A 241 -16.73 -20.07 8.34
N PRO A 242 -15.39 -19.93 8.37
CA PRO A 242 -14.68 -18.90 7.60
C PRO A 242 -14.92 -19.03 6.07
N ASN A 243 -15.07 -20.26 5.58
CA ASN A 243 -15.23 -20.56 4.15
C ASN A 243 -16.52 -19.99 3.58
N TYR A 244 -17.60 -19.98 4.37
CA TYR A 244 -18.83 -19.29 4.00
C TYR A 244 -18.59 -17.82 3.66
N PHE A 245 -17.84 -17.11 4.52
CA PHE A 245 -17.52 -15.70 4.30
C PHE A 245 -16.58 -15.53 3.11
N TYR A 246 -15.54 -16.34 2.95
CA TYR A 246 -14.65 -16.25 1.80
C TYR A 246 -15.39 -16.44 0.47
N LYS A 247 -16.22 -17.49 0.35
CA LYS A 247 -17.00 -17.76 -0.87
C LYS A 247 -17.96 -16.62 -1.19
N LYS A 248 -18.67 -16.11 -0.18
CA LYS A 248 -19.62 -15.01 -0.35
C LYS A 248 -18.93 -13.68 -0.68
N PHE A 249 -17.72 -13.48 -0.15
CA PHE A 249 -16.89 -12.32 -0.47
C PHE A 249 -16.42 -12.37 -1.93
N GLN A 250 -15.95 -13.54 -2.37
CA GLN A 250 -15.46 -13.76 -3.74
C GLN A 250 -16.58 -13.71 -4.79
N SER A 251 -17.80 -14.10 -4.45
CA SER A 251 -18.95 -14.04 -5.37
C SER A 251 -19.43 -12.61 -5.65
N GLY A 252 -18.77 -11.57 -5.12
CA GLY A 252 -19.14 -10.17 -5.34
C GLY A 252 -20.49 -9.79 -4.74
N TYR A 253 -20.96 -10.54 -3.73
CA TYR A 253 -22.29 -10.37 -3.12
C TYR A 253 -22.31 -9.17 -2.15
N PHE A 254 -21.77 -8.04 -2.57
CA PHE A 254 -21.85 -6.78 -1.84
C PHE A 254 -22.92 -5.94 -2.50
N ARG A 255 -24.08 -5.89 -1.85
CA ARG A 255 -25.04 -4.83 -2.14
C ARG A 255 -24.40 -3.53 -1.68
N ASP A 256 -24.15 -2.63 -2.63
CA ASP A 256 -23.81 -1.26 -2.31
C ASP A 256 -25.01 -0.66 -1.55
N PRO A 257 -24.89 -0.36 -0.24
CA PRO A 257 -26.02 0.12 0.53
C PRO A 257 -26.55 1.47 0.03
N THR A 258 -25.77 2.21 -0.78
CA THR A 258 -26.26 3.43 -1.45
C THR A 258 -27.17 3.18 -2.65
N ARG A 259 -27.28 1.94 -3.13
CA ARG A 259 -28.10 1.61 -4.31
C ARG A 259 -29.57 1.32 -3.98
N ASP A 260 -29.89 1.01 -2.72
CA ASP A 260 -31.25 0.72 -2.25
C ASP A 260 -31.90 1.92 -1.52
N GLY A 261 -31.30 3.12 -1.59
CA GLY A 261 -31.74 4.33 -0.88
C GLY A 261 -32.93 5.09 -1.49
N ASN A 262 -33.78 4.45 -2.31
CA ASN A 262 -35.02 5.04 -2.84
C ASN A 262 -36.07 3.94 -3.11
N VAL A 263 -36.56 3.30 -2.05
CA VAL A 263 -37.91 2.69 -2.07
C VAL A 263 -38.52 2.87 -0.69
N HIS A 264 -38.98 4.08 -0.40
CA HIS A 264 -40.13 4.36 0.46
C HIS A 264 -40.80 5.63 -0.03
#